data_AF-A0A7S2D3M8-F1
#
_entry.id   AF-A0A7S2D3M8-F1
#
_cell.length_a   1.000
_cell.length_b   1.000
_cell.length_c   1.000
_cell.angle_alpha   90.00
_cell.angle_beta   90.00
_cell.angle_gamma   90.00
#
_symmetry.space_group_name_H-M   'P 1'
#
loop_
_entity.id
_entity.type
_entity.pdbx_description
1 polymer ?
#
loop_
_entity_poly.entity_id
_entity_poly.type
_entity_poly.pdbx_seq_one_letter_code
_entity_poly.pdbx_strand_id
1 'polypeptide(L)'
;ETCLGTAALSLSLVMAGSGNLKCLRLLRILRRRVDSEVTYGFHMAIGMAIGFLFLGGGRLTLGTSKPAIAALLAALFPRFPDDSRDCRYHLQAFRHLYVLAAEARCVDAVDVDTGHAVLVPMRITLLQPPPPQSPSPPADGMDC
;
A
#
# COMPACT_ATOMS: atom_id res chain seq x y z
N GLU A 1 -5.16 -19.78 -5.51
CA GLU A 1 -5.31 -18.38 -6.00
C GLU A 1 -5.15 -17.33 -4.91
N THR A 2 -5.65 -17.57 -3.70
CA THR A 2 -5.60 -16.63 -2.56
C THR A 2 -4.21 -16.08 -2.26
N CYS A 3 -3.17 -16.93 -2.19
CA CYS A 3 -1.79 -16.48 -1.94
C CYS A 3 -1.23 -15.60 -3.07
N LEU A 4 -1.63 -15.86 -4.32
CA LEU A 4 -1.22 -15.04 -5.46
C LEU A 4 -1.89 -13.67 -5.42
N GLY A 5 -3.17 -13.62 -5.06
CA GLY A 5 -3.91 -12.37 -4.85
C GLY A 5 -3.32 -11.53 -3.70
N THR A 6 -2.97 -12.15 -2.57
CA THR A 6 -2.35 -11.44 -1.45
C THR A 6 -0.93 -10.97 -1.77
N ALA A 7 -0.14 -11.76 -2.51
CA ALA A 7 1.18 -11.33 -2.99
C ALA A 7 1.10 -10.17 -4.02
N ALA A 8 0.09 -10.19 -4.89
CA ALA A 8 -0.17 -9.09 -5.82
C ALA A 8 -0.56 -7.81 -5.08
N LEU A 9 -1.39 -7.94 -4.03
CA LEU A 9 -1.76 -6.83 -3.16
C LEU A 9 -0.55 -6.28 -2.39
N SER A 10 0.27 -7.13 -1.78
CA SER A 10 1.46 -6.68 -1.04
C SER A 10 2.43 -5.92 -1.94
N LEU A 11 2.65 -6.40 -3.17
CA LEU A 11 3.46 -5.69 -4.17
C LEU A 11 2.86 -4.31 -4.49
N SER A 12 1.54 -4.21 -4.64
CA SER A 12 0.86 -2.94 -4.93
C SER A 12 0.89 -1.95 -3.76
N LEU A 13 0.88 -2.44 -2.52
CA LEU A 13 0.95 -1.60 -1.32
C LEU A 13 2.32 -0.93 -1.18
N VAL A 14 3.39 -1.68 -1.47
CA VAL A 14 4.76 -1.13 -1.48
C VAL A 14 4.93 -0.08 -2.57
N MET A 15 4.30 -0.30 -3.73
CA MET A 15 4.37 0.60 -4.88
C MET A 15 3.18 1.57 -4.98
N ALA A 16 2.45 1.77 -3.88
CA ALA A 16 1.19 2.51 -3.89
C ALA A 16 1.38 3.97 -4.33
N GLY A 17 0.57 4.41 -5.30
CA GLY A 17 0.62 5.75 -5.88
C GLY A 17 1.73 6.00 -6.90
N SER A 18 2.71 5.10 -7.06
CA SER A 18 3.83 5.31 -7.99
C SER A 18 3.49 5.08 -9.46
N GLY A 19 2.42 4.34 -9.77
CA GLY A 19 2.08 3.98 -11.15
C GLY A 19 3.09 3.06 -11.84
N ASN A 20 3.88 2.26 -11.11
CA ASN A 20 4.95 1.43 -11.68
C ASN A 20 4.48 0.51 -12.82
N LEU A 21 5.01 0.75 -14.03
CA LEU A 21 4.60 0.05 -15.26
C LEU A 21 4.87 -1.46 -15.22
N LYS A 22 5.93 -1.92 -14.55
CA LYS A 22 6.24 -3.35 -14.43
C LYS A 22 5.19 -4.06 -13.60
N CYS A 23 4.81 -3.46 -12.47
CA CYS A 23 3.74 -3.98 -11.61
C CYS A 23 2.40 -4.00 -12.36
N LEU A 24 2.06 -2.94 -13.09
CA LEU A 24 0.84 -2.89 -13.89
C LEU A 24 0.79 -3.98 -14.98
N ARG A 25 1.90 -4.25 -15.66
CA ARG A 25 1.97 -5.32 -16.66
C ARG A 25 1.69 -6.69 -16.04
N LEU A 26 2.28 -6.98 -14.89
CA LEU A 26 2.03 -8.22 -14.14
C LEU A 26 0.55 -8.33 -13.73
N LEU A 27 -0.01 -7.28 -13.12
CA LEU A 27 -1.41 -7.25 -12.70
C LEU A 27 -2.39 -7.38 -13.88
N ARG A 28 -2.05 -6.83 -15.06
CA ARG A 28 -2.86 -6.99 -16.28
C ARG A 28 -2.86 -8.42 -16.79
N ILE A 29 -1.74 -9.12 -16.72
CA ILE A 29 -1.68 -10.54 -17.09
C ILE A 29 -2.54 -11.37 -16.14
N LEU A 30 -2.44 -11.13 -14.83
CA LEU A 30 -3.27 -11.80 -13.83
C LEU A 30 -4.76 -11.50 -14.00
N ARG A 31 -5.12 -10.24 -14.30
CA ARG A 31 -6.52 -9.85 -14.55
C ARG A 31 -7.12 -10.51 -15.79
N ARG A 32 -6.31 -10.81 -16.81
CA ARG A 32 -6.74 -11.48 -18.05
C ARG A 32 -6.97 -12.98 -17.87
N ARG A 33 -6.51 -13.59 -16.77
CA ARG A 33 -6.88 -14.96 -16.43
C ARG A 33 -8.34 -14.97 -16.02
N VAL A 34 -9.20 -15.42 -16.92
CA VAL A 34 -10.64 -15.60 -16.71
C VAL A 34 -10.93 -17.08 -17.00
N ASP A 35 -10.45 -17.93 -16.12
CA ASP A 35 -10.78 -19.36 -16.14
C ASP A 35 -12.00 -19.59 -15.25
N SER A 36 -12.75 -20.68 -15.48
CA SER A 36 -13.94 -21.03 -14.68
C SER A 36 -13.62 -21.28 -13.20
N GLU A 37 -12.35 -21.51 -12.88
CA GLU A 37 -11.84 -21.73 -11.52
C GLU A 37 -11.57 -20.42 -10.77
N VAL A 38 -11.58 -19.26 -11.46
CA VAL A 38 -11.24 -17.97 -10.85
C VAL A 38 -12.45 -17.41 -10.12
N THR A 39 -12.33 -17.27 -8.79
CA THR A 39 -13.40 -16.70 -7.97
C THR A 39 -13.54 -15.19 -8.13
N TYR A 40 -14.72 -14.64 -7.83
CA TYR A 40 -14.96 -13.19 -7.82
C TYR A 40 -13.94 -12.46 -6.94
N GLY A 41 -13.61 -13.05 -5.80
CA GLY A 41 -12.62 -12.55 -4.86
C GLY A 41 -11.22 -12.37 -5.44
N PHE A 42 -10.80 -13.25 -6.34
CA PHE A 42 -9.51 -13.09 -7.03
C PHE A 42 -9.51 -11.87 -7.94
N HIS A 43 -10.56 -11.70 -8.76
CA HIS A 43 -10.71 -10.51 -9.61
C HIS A 43 -10.77 -9.23 -8.78
N MET A 44 -11.44 -9.27 -7.63
CA MET A 44 -11.50 -8.17 -6.68
C MET A 44 -10.11 -7.84 -6.12
N ALA A 45 -9.33 -8.84 -5.67
CA ALA A 45 -7.97 -8.65 -5.17
C ALA A 45 -7.06 -7.98 -6.20
N ILE A 46 -7.08 -8.47 -7.46
CA ILE A 46 -6.30 -7.89 -8.56
C ILE A 46 -6.79 -6.48 -8.91
N GLY A 47 -8.10 -6.24 -8.89
CA GLY A 47 -8.70 -4.92 -9.10
C GLY A 47 -8.24 -3.90 -8.06
N MET A 48 -8.27 -4.28 -6.77
CA MET A 48 -7.76 -3.44 -5.68
C MET A 48 -6.25 -3.20 -5.82
N ALA A 49 -5.46 -4.20 -6.20
CA ALA A 49 -4.03 -4.05 -6.42
C ALA A 49 -3.72 -3.02 -7.53
N ILE A 50 -4.48 -3.04 -8.63
CA ILE A 50 -4.37 -2.02 -9.68
C ILE A 50 -4.80 -0.65 -9.14
N GLY A 51 -5.85 -0.59 -8.32
CA GLY A 51 -6.32 0.62 -7.67
C GLY A 51 -5.26 1.27 -6.77
N PHE A 52 -4.58 0.48 -5.93
CA PHE A 52 -3.50 0.99 -5.06
C PHE A 52 -2.30 1.49 -5.84
N LEU A 53 -1.96 0.84 -6.97
CA LEU A 53 -0.87 1.30 -7.83
C LEU A 53 -1.10 2.73 -8.37
N PHE A 54 -2.35 3.08 -8.64
CA PHE A 54 -2.78 4.40 -9.13
C PHE A 54 -3.64 5.16 -8.10
N LEU A 55 -3.33 5.00 -6.81
CA LEU A 55 -4.10 5.60 -5.74
C LEU A 55 -4.18 7.13 -5.91
N GLY A 56 -5.41 7.67 -5.95
CA GLY A 56 -5.63 9.10 -6.21
C GLY A 56 -5.04 9.61 -7.53
N GLY A 57 -4.97 8.76 -8.57
CA GLY A 57 -4.34 9.11 -9.84
C GLY A 57 -2.82 9.21 -9.78
N GLY A 58 -2.20 8.67 -8.73
CA GLY A 58 -0.76 8.75 -8.45
C GLY A 58 -0.36 9.92 -7.54
N ARG A 59 -1.33 10.68 -7.01
CA ARG A 59 -1.09 11.79 -6.07
C ARG A 59 -1.11 11.36 -4.61
N LEU A 60 -1.71 10.21 -4.33
CA LEU A 60 -1.88 9.67 -2.98
C LEU A 60 -1.05 8.39 -2.80
N THR A 61 -0.57 8.18 -1.58
CA THR A 61 0.08 6.93 -1.16
C THR A 61 -0.51 6.47 0.18
N LEU A 62 -0.02 5.37 0.73
CA LEU A 62 -0.53 4.80 1.97
C LEU A 62 0.36 5.14 3.17
N GLY A 63 -0.29 5.53 4.26
CA GLY A 63 0.34 5.82 5.54
C GLY A 63 0.75 4.55 6.29
N THR A 64 1.80 4.68 7.12
CA THR A 64 2.28 3.64 8.04
C THR A 64 2.04 4.03 9.52
N SER A 65 1.14 5.00 9.75
CA SER A 65 0.71 5.36 11.11
C SER A 65 -0.15 4.24 11.73
N LYS A 66 -0.19 4.15 13.06
CA LYS A 66 -1.02 3.15 13.78
C LYS A 66 -2.50 3.10 13.28
N PRO A 67 -3.22 4.23 13.12
CA PRO A 67 -4.58 4.19 12.60
C PRO A 67 -4.64 3.80 11.13
N ALA A 68 -3.66 4.20 10.30
CA ALA A 68 -3.59 3.80 8.90
C ALA A 68 -3.39 2.27 8.77
N ILE A 69 -2.50 1.69 9.59
CA ILE A 69 -2.29 0.24 9.62
C ILE A 69 -3.57 -0.48 10.06
N ALA A 70 -4.26 0.00 11.09
CA ALA A 70 -5.52 -0.60 11.53
C ALA A 70 -6.59 -0.57 10.42
N ALA A 71 -6.72 0.56 9.72
CA ALA A 71 -7.64 0.70 8.58
C ALA A 71 -7.26 -0.22 7.41
N LEU A 72 -5.96 -0.35 7.11
CA LEU A 72 -5.45 -1.25 6.08
C LEU A 72 -5.69 -2.72 6.43
N LEU A 73 -5.50 -3.13 7.69
CA LEU A 73 -5.79 -4.49 8.14
C LEU A 73 -7.28 -4.82 7.97
N ALA A 74 -8.16 -3.87 8.30
CA ALA A 74 -9.59 -4.03 8.05
C ALA A 74 -9.90 -4.11 6.55
N ALA A 75 -9.32 -3.27 5.71
CA ALA A 75 -9.59 -3.27 4.27
C ALA A 75 -8.97 -4.45 3.50
N LEU A 76 -7.86 -5.00 3.99
CA LEU A 76 -7.03 -5.97 3.25
C LEU A 76 -7.07 -7.37 3.85
N PHE A 77 -8.13 -7.67 4.61
CA PHE A 77 -8.31 -8.99 5.19
C PHE A 77 -8.13 -10.09 4.11
N PRO A 78 -7.26 -11.10 4.35
CA PRO A 78 -6.78 -12.01 3.29
C PRO A 78 -7.81 -13.05 2.83
N ARG A 79 -9.05 -13.00 3.36
CA ARG A 79 -10.18 -13.80 2.87
C ARG A 79 -11.03 -12.95 1.94
N PHE A 80 -10.95 -13.26 0.65
CA PHE A 80 -11.78 -12.65 -0.38
C PHE A 80 -13.10 -13.43 -0.54
N PRO A 81 -14.19 -12.74 -0.94
CA PRO A 81 -15.48 -13.39 -1.16
C PRO A 81 -15.46 -14.33 -2.36
N ASP A 82 -16.23 -15.42 -2.30
CA ASP A 82 -16.40 -16.30 -3.45
C ASP A 82 -17.38 -15.70 -4.48
N ASP A 83 -18.42 -15.02 -3.98
CA ASP A 83 -19.46 -14.35 -4.76
C ASP A 83 -19.56 -12.85 -4.44
N SER A 84 -20.10 -12.06 -5.36
CA SER A 84 -20.30 -10.62 -5.18
C SER A 84 -21.14 -10.23 -3.95
N ARG A 85 -22.02 -11.12 -3.48
CA ARG A 85 -22.88 -10.91 -2.30
C ARG A 85 -22.37 -11.61 -1.05
N ASP A 86 -21.22 -12.29 -1.12
CA ASP A 86 -20.69 -13.01 0.01
C ASP A 86 -20.04 -12.06 1.04
N CYS A 87 -20.60 -12.10 2.25
CA CYS A 87 -20.17 -11.34 3.42
C CYS A 87 -19.91 -12.26 4.63
N ARG A 88 -19.81 -13.59 4.45
CA ARG A 88 -19.74 -14.55 5.57
C ARG A 88 -18.48 -14.38 6.42
N TYR A 89 -17.34 -14.17 5.77
CA TYR A 89 -16.04 -14.07 6.45
C TYR A 89 -15.58 -12.63 6.66
N HIS A 90 -16.03 -11.70 5.82
CA HIS A 90 -15.61 -10.32 5.86
C HIS A 90 -16.67 -9.42 5.23
N LEU A 91 -16.98 -8.30 5.87
CA LEU A 91 -17.95 -7.33 5.36
C LEU A 91 -17.34 -6.56 4.18
N GLN A 92 -17.97 -6.64 3.00
CA GLN A 92 -17.45 -5.98 1.79
C GLN A 92 -17.25 -4.47 1.94
N ALA A 93 -18.06 -3.80 2.76
CA ALA A 93 -17.93 -2.37 3.01
C ALA A 93 -16.57 -1.97 3.62
N PHE A 94 -15.96 -2.84 4.44
CA PHE A 94 -14.67 -2.56 5.07
C PHE A 94 -13.52 -2.48 4.08
N ARG A 95 -13.69 -3.06 2.88
CA ARG A 95 -12.73 -2.97 1.79
C ARG A 95 -12.48 -1.54 1.33
N HIS A 96 -13.37 -0.58 1.64
CA HIS A 96 -13.19 0.84 1.35
C HIS A 96 -12.47 1.63 2.45
N LEU A 97 -12.20 1.02 3.61
CA LEU A 97 -11.51 1.69 4.73
C LEU A 97 -10.05 2.05 4.41
N TYR A 98 -9.48 1.55 3.30
CA TYR A 98 -8.15 1.96 2.85
C TYR A 98 -8.04 3.48 2.64
N VAL A 99 -9.15 4.17 2.39
CA VAL A 99 -9.19 5.63 2.22
C VAL A 99 -8.71 6.35 3.49
N LEU A 100 -8.95 5.80 4.68
CA LEU A 100 -8.47 6.37 5.94
C LEU A 100 -6.95 6.29 6.08
N ALA A 101 -6.31 5.39 5.35
CA ALA A 101 -4.86 5.27 5.28
C ALA A 101 -4.25 6.03 4.09
N ALA A 102 -5.07 6.64 3.22
CA ALA A 102 -4.58 7.37 2.07
C ALA A 102 -4.09 8.76 2.48
N GLU A 103 -2.85 9.09 2.11
CA GLU A 103 -2.19 10.35 2.44
C GLU A 103 -1.62 10.99 1.16
N ALA A 104 -1.71 12.31 1.05
CA ALA A 104 -1.08 13.06 -0.03
C ALA A 104 0.40 13.29 0.29
N ARG A 105 1.30 12.71 -0.52
CA ARG A 105 2.75 12.87 -0.38
C ARG A 105 3.44 13.28 -1.69
N CYS A 106 2.65 13.65 -2.69
CA CYS A 106 3.16 14.12 -3.98
C CYS A 106 3.70 15.56 -3.83
N VAL A 107 4.88 15.80 -4.39
CA VAL A 107 5.52 17.12 -4.41
C VAL A 107 5.55 17.60 -5.86
N ASP A 108 4.79 18.65 -6.14
CA ASP A 108 4.77 19.31 -7.45
C ASP A 108 5.64 20.57 -7.38
N ALA A 109 6.60 20.72 -8.30
CA ALA A 109 7.34 21.96 -8.46
C ALA A 109 6.62 22.83 -9.50
N VAL A 110 6.36 24.08 -9.13
CA VAL A 110 5.65 25.06 -9.96
C VAL A 110 6.57 26.24 -10.19
N ASP A 111 6.68 26.67 -11.44
CA ASP A 111 7.42 27.87 -11.81
C ASP A 111 6.70 29.14 -11.32
N VAL A 112 7.44 30.08 -10.74
CA VAL A 112 6.87 31.27 -10.08
C VAL A 112 6.35 32.27 -11.10
N ASP A 113 7.02 32.39 -12.25
CA ASP A 113 6.67 33.39 -13.27
C ASP A 113 5.49 32.92 -14.13
N THR A 114 5.48 31.65 -14.54
CA THR A 114 4.44 31.11 -15.43
C THR A 114 3.29 30.41 -14.72
N GLY A 115 3.48 29.96 -13.47
CA GLY A 115 2.51 29.15 -12.74
C GLY A 115 2.35 27.73 -13.29
N HIS A 116 3.23 27.28 -14.20
CA HIS A 116 3.18 25.93 -14.76
C HIS A 116 4.01 24.94 -13.94
N ALA A 117 3.58 23.66 -13.95
CA ALA A 117 4.34 22.59 -13.31
C ALA A 117 5.63 22.31 -14.10
N VAL A 118 6.76 22.27 -13.41
CA VAL A 118 8.10 22.09 -14.01
C VAL A 118 8.84 20.95 -13.31
N LEU A 119 9.66 20.21 -14.06
CA LEU A 119 10.52 19.16 -13.52
C LEU A 119 11.81 19.77 -12.97
N VAL A 120 12.06 19.58 -11.67
CA VAL A 120 13.26 20.11 -10.99
C VAL A 120 14.02 18.98 -10.30
N PRO A 121 15.36 18.91 -10.40
CA PRO A 121 16.13 17.91 -9.67
C PRO A 121 16.02 18.15 -8.16
N MET A 122 15.53 17.16 -7.42
CA MET A 122 15.40 17.21 -5.96
C MET A 122 16.35 16.23 -5.28
N ARG A 123 16.99 16.68 -4.19
CA ARG A 123 17.79 15.83 -3.32
C ARG A 123 17.04 15.60 -2.01
N ILE A 124 16.75 14.34 -1.70
CA ILE A 124 16.06 13.92 -0.48
C ILE A 124 17.08 13.27 0.47
N THR A 125 17.12 13.71 1.72
CA THR A 125 17.91 13.09 2.80
C THR A 125 16.97 12.43 3.80
N LEU A 126 17.08 11.12 3.95
CA LEU A 126 16.33 10.38 4.96
C LEU A 126 17.03 10.52 6.31
N LEU A 127 16.28 10.93 7.32
CA LEU A 127 16.75 10.88 8.70
C LEU A 127 16.69 9.42 9.16
N GLN A 128 17.85 8.82 9.45
CA GLN A 128 17.87 7.48 10.02
C GLN A 128 17.32 7.52 11.44
N PRO A 129 16.47 6.55 11.84
CA PRO A 129 16.16 6.36 13.24
C PRO A 129 17.44 6.04 14.01
N PRO A 130 17.58 6.47 15.27
CA PRO A 130 18.77 6.21 16.06
C PRO A 130 19.00 4.69 16.15
N PRO A 131 20.27 4.23 16.10
CA PRO A 131 20.59 2.82 16.28
C PRO A 131 20.06 2.32 17.63
N PRO A 132 19.65 1.04 17.73
CA PRO A 132 19.24 0.46 18.99
C PRO A 132 20.37 0.63 20.00
N GLN A 133 20.11 1.33 21.11
CA GLN A 133 21.08 1.48 22.18
C GLN A 133 21.38 0.07 22.72
N SER A 134 22.63 -0.37 22.57
CA SER A 134 23.11 -1.59 23.24
C SER A 134 22.85 -1.45 24.74
N PRO A 135 22.43 -2.52 25.44
CA PRO A 135 22.26 -2.46 26.89
C PRO A 135 23.55 -1.94 27.52
N SER A 136 23.44 -0.87 28.30
CA SER A 136 24.54 -0.38 29.13
C SER A 136 25.05 -1.55 29.99
N PRO A 137 26.38 -1.75 30.10
CA PRO A 137 26.91 -2.80 30.95
C PRO A 137 26.37 -2.62 32.38
N PRO A 138 26.13 -3.72 33.12
CA PRO A 138 25.80 -3.61 34.54
C PRO A 138 26.91 -2.81 35.23
N ALA A 139 26.53 -1.88 36.09
CA ALA A 139 27.47 -1.18 36.95
C ALA A 139 28.10 -2.20 37.91
N ASP A 140 29.27 -2.73 37.53
CA ASP A 140 30.16 -3.44 38.43
C ASP A 140 30.89 -2.42 39.32
N GLY A 141 30.84 -2.63 40.64
CA GLY A 141 31.57 -1.85 41.65
C GLY A 141 30.64 -1.24 42.69
N MET A 142 30.39 -1.87 43.84
CA MET A 142 31.25 -1.91 45.04
C MET A 142 31.30 -0.53 45.74
N ASP A 143 30.81 -0.50 46.99
CA ASP A 143 30.98 0.46 48.11
C ASP A 143 29.63 0.54 48.86
N CYS A 144 29.42 0.03 50.08
CA CYS A 144 30.29 -0.33 51.21
C CYS A 144 29.82 -1.64 51.89
#